data_AF-A0AAV2T8T9-F1
#
_entry.id   AF-A0AAV2T8T9-F1
#
_cell.length_a   1.000
_cell.length_b   1.000
_cell.length_c   1.000
_cell.angle_alpha   90.00
_cell.angle_beta   90.00
_cell.angle_gamma   90.00
#
_symmetry.space_group_name_H-M   'P 1'
#
loop_
_entity.id
_entity.type
_entity.pdbx_description
1 polymer ?
#
loop_
_entity_poly.entity_id
_entity_poly.type
_entity_poly.pdbx_seq_one_letter_code
_entity_poly.pdbx_strand_id
1 'polypeptide(L)'
;MATLSLCSNLRKAINQKSEHEIQKSIRNLLLHLKSVSSGEQSVWFAVQILLIAYIERFQKPLAQVLADPIFELASSKTNENFVFSRLLPAIVLIPGNRQSEFAQKLLQVASPSSRLCTLSNICSTNHRWPQEIYPVLRLLLNPMGSAHEENEEDQSCAWTSELYIAIVDAFSHQVQENPALTSSTQFANLLLFFLREHRSKLPPCTRPSLSQLAQQHTGFLRKPLCDLVAAICSS
;
A
#
# COMPACT_ATOMS: atom_id res chain seq x y z
N MET A 1 27.08 -11.07 -6.27
CA MET A 1 27.82 -9.82 -6.58
C MET A 1 27.49 -9.24 -7.97
N ALA A 2 27.31 -10.05 -9.02
CA ALA A 2 26.98 -9.55 -10.37
C ALA A 2 25.64 -8.79 -10.48
N THR A 3 24.59 -9.25 -9.79
CA THR A 3 23.24 -8.65 -9.80
C THR A 3 23.19 -7.25 -9.19
N LEU A 4 23.93 -7.00 -8.11
CA LEU A 4 23.99 -5.68 -7.45
C LEU A 4 24.73 -4.64 -8.31
N SER A 5 25.81 -5.06 -8.99
CA SER A 5 26.52 -4.23 -9.98
C SER A 5 25.62 -3.89 -11.17
N LEU A 6 24.87 -4.88 -11.68
CA LEU A 6 23.90 -4.67 -12.77
C LEU A 6 22.79 -3.70 -12.38
N CYS A 7 22.23 -3.83 -11.16
CA CYS A 7 21.22 -2.92 -10.63
C CYS A 7 21.76 -1.49 -10.47
N SER A 8 22.99 -1.34 -9.96
CA SER A 8 23.68 -0.05 -9.85
C SER A 8 23.84 0.62 -11.21
N ASN A 9 24.30 -0.13 -12.21
CA ASN A 9 24.56 0.40 -13.54
C ASN A 9 23.27 0.70 -14.31
N LEU A 10 22.24 -0.15 -14.17
CA LEU A 10 20.89 0.14 -14.67
C LEU A 10 20.32 1.39 -14.02
N ARG A 11 20.41 1.54 -12.69
CA ARG A 11 19.89 2.72 -11.98
C ARG A 11 20.61 4.00 -12.41
N LYS A 12 21.94 3.96 -12.58
CA LYS A 12 22.71 5.08 -13.13
C LYS A 12 22.31 5.43 -14.56
N ALA A 13 22.12 4.43 -15.42
CA ALA A 13 21.68 4.64 -16.79
C ALA A 13 20.24 5.19 -16.86
N ILE A 14 19.36 4.74 -15.97
CA ILE A 14 17.98 5.24 -15.86
C ILE A 14 17.98 6.71 -15.43
N ASN A 15 18.85 7.10 -14.48
CA ASN A 15 18.94 8.48 -14.00
C ASN A 15 19.35 9.50 -15.07
N GLN A 16 19.96 9.05 -16.18
CA GLN A 16 20.36 9.92 -17.30
C GLN A 16 19.29 10.04 -18.39
N LYS A 17 18.27 9.17 -18.39
CA LYS A 17 17.20 9.16 -19.40
C LYS A 17 16.08 10.12 -19.05
N SER A 18 15.40 10.64 -20.08
CA SER A 18 14.15 11.39 -19.93
C SER A 18 12.98 10.49 -19.52
N GLU A 19 11.92 11.10 -18.99
CA GLU A 19 10.70 10.38 -18.59
C GLU A 19 10.10 9.56 -19.74
N HIS A 20 9.99 10.18 -20.91
CA HIS A 20 9.45 9.55 -22.12
C HIS A 20 10.29 8.35 -22.58
N GLU A 21 11.63 8.43 -22.47
CA GLU A 21 12.51 7.31 -22.82
C GLU A 21 12.36 6.11 -21.87
N ILE A 22 12.15 6.37 -20.58
CA ILE A 22 11.92 5.32 -19.58
C ILE A 22 10.57 4.65 -19.84
N GLN A 23 9.51 5.43 -20.04
CA GLN A 23 8.18 4.91 -20.40
C GLN A 23 8.22 4.05 -21.67
N LYS A 24 8.90 4.54 -22.72
CA LYS A 24 9.09 3.79 -23.97
C LYS A 24 9.89 2.51 -23.75
N SER A 25 10.92 2.54 -22.91
CA SER A 25 11.72 1.36 -22.58
C SER A 25 10.89 0.30 -21.86
N ILE A 26 10.11 0.70 -20.85
CA ILE A 26 9.20 -0.21 -20.13
C ILE A 26 8.21 -0.85 -21.11
N ARG A 27 7.56 -0.04 -21.94
CA ARG A 27 6.58 -0.51 -22.93
C ARG A 27 7.20 -1.51 -23.91
N ASN A 28 8.40 -1.23 -24.43
CA ASN A 28 9.06 -2.11 -25.39
C ASN A 28 9.44 -3.46 -24.76
N LEU A 29 9.92 -3.46 -23.52
CA LEU A 29 10.25 -4.71 -22.82
C LEU A 29 9.00 -5.55 -22.56
N LEU A 30 7.87 -4.92 -22.23
CA LEU A 30 6.59 -5.61 -22.05
C LEU A 30 6.04 -6.18 -23.37
N LEU A 31 6.16 -5.43 -24.48
CA LEU A 31 5.80 -5.95 -25.80
C LEU A 31 6.68 -7.14 -26.19
N HIS A 32 7.97 -7.08 -25.87
CA HIS A 32 8.88 -8.19 -26.10
C HIS A 32 8.47 -9.43 -25.28
N LEU A 33 8.14 -9.26 -24.01
CA LEU A 33 7.64 -10.33 -23.15
C LEU A 33 6.35 -11.00 -23.67
N LYS A 34 5.47 -10.25 -24.36
CA LYS A 34 4.29 -10.83 -25.01
C LYS A 34 4.62 -11.68 -26.25
N SER A 35 5.74 -11.39 -26.91
CA SER A 35 6.16 -12.07 -28.14
C SER A 35 6.97 -13.35 -27.91
N VAL A 36 7.51 -13.56 -26.70
CA VAL A 36 8.37 -14.70 -26.37
C VAL A 36 7.59 -15.69 -25.51
N SER A 37 7.43 -16.92 -26.00
CA SER A 37 6.65 -18.01 -25.38
C SER A 37 7.24 -18.57 -24.08
N SER A 38 8.48 -18.20 -23.74
CA SER A 38 9.11 -18.53 -22.45
C SER A 38 9.63 -17.23 -21.81
N GLY A 39 8.93 -16.77 -20.77
CA GLY A 39 9.24 -15.52 -20.08
C GLY A 39 10.67 -15.49 -19.54
N GLU A 40 11.50 -14.66 -20.16
CA GLU A 40 12.83 -14.36 -19.64
C GLU A 40 12.69 -13.62 -18.30
N GLN A 41 12.94 -14.33 -17.19
CA GLN A 41 12.91 -13.75 -15.84
C GLN A 41 13.81 -12.50 -15.73
N SER A 42 14.88 -12.43 -16.52
CA SER A 42 15.76 -11.26 -16.66
C SER A 42 15.04 -10.02 -17.21
N VAL A 43 14.15 -10.19 -18.20
CA VAL A 43 13.39 -9.09 -18.79
C VAL A 43 12.32 -8.60 -17.81
N TRP A 44 11.66 -9.51 -17.11
CA TRP A 44 10.74 -9.15 -16.03
C TRP A 44 11.45 -8.39 -14.90
N PHE A 45 12.61 -8.87 -14.47
CA PHE A 45 13.42 -8.18 -13.46
C PHE A 45 13.82 -6.77 -13.91
N ALA A 46 14.18 -6.59 -15.19
CA ALA A 46 14.47 -5.27 -15.75
C ALA A 46 13.25 -4.34 -15.73
N VAL A 47 12.06 -4.84 -16.10
CA VAL A 47 10.80 -4.09 -16.03
C VAL A 47 10.51 -3.65 -14.59
N GLN A 48 10.66 -4.54 -13.61
CA GLN A 48 10.44 -4.23 -12.20
C GLN A 48 11.36 -3.10 -11.70
N ILE A 49 12.67 -3.18 -12.03
CA ILE A 49 13.64 -2.13 -11.68
C ILE A 49 13.26 -0.80 -12.34
N LEU A 50 12.89 -0.83 -13.61
CA LEU A 50 12.53 0.38 -14.36
C LEU A 50 11.28 1.04 -13.80
N LEU A 51 10.26 0.27 -13.44
CA LEU A 51 9.02 0.78 -12.84
C LEU A 51 9.27 1.43 -11.48
N ILE A 52 10.01 0.76 -10.59
CA ILE A 52 10.36 1.33 -9.28
C ILE A 52 11.19 2.61 -9.46
N ALA A 53 12.21 2.58 -10.33
CA ALA A 53 13.03 3.76 -10.59
C ALA A 53 12.22 4.91 -11.20
N TYR A 54 11.24 4.62 -12.06
CA TYR A 54 10.33 5.61 -12.62
C TYR A 54 9.51 6.29 -11.51
N ILE A 55 8.86 5.50 -10.66
CA ILE A 55 8.01 6.01 -9.56
C ILE A 55 8.85 6.81 -8.56
N GLU A 56 9.95 6.23 -8.09
CA GLU A 56 10.83 6.85 -7.10
C GLU A 56 11.43 8.18 -7.59
N ARG A 57 11.79 8.26 -8.88
CA ARG A 57 12.44 9.44 -9.45
C ARG A 57 11.45 10.55 -9.78
N PHE A 58 10.33 10.22 -10.41
CA PHE A 58 9.44 11.26 -10.92
C PHE A 58 8.41 11.71 -9.89
N GLN A 59 8.01 10.86 -8.93
CA GLN A 59 7.08 11.21 -7.85
C GLN A 59 5.82 11.94 -8.38
N LYS A 60 5.29 11.45 -9.51
CA LYS A 60 4.17 12.05 -10.25
C LYS A 60 3.07 11.01 -10.50
N PRO A 61 1.85 11.47 -10.84
CA PRO A 61 0.78 10.58 -11.28
C PRO A 61 1.25 9.62 -12.36
N LEU A 62 0.89 8.34 -12.23
CA LEU A 62 1.31 7.27 -13.12
C LEU A 62 0.85 7.61 -14.54
N ALA A 63 1.79 7.57 -15.48
CA ALA A 63 1.45 7.77 -16.88
C ALA A 63 0.47 6.68 -17.34
N GLN A 64 -0.58 7.09 -18.07
CA GLN A 64 -1.64 6.16 -18.52
C GLN A 64 -1.09 5.00 -19.35
N VAL A 65 0.01 5.23 -20.10
CA VAL A 65 0.71 4.20 -20.88
C VAL A 65 1.29 3.06 -20.03
N LEU A 66 1.46 3.28 -18.72
CA LEU A 66 1.96 2.30 -17.76
C LEU A 66 0.85 1.60 -16.98
N ALA A 67 -0.42 2.02 -17.11
CA ALA A 67 -1.52 1.43 -16.36
C ALA A 67 -1.77 -0.03 -16.77
N ASP A 68 -2.04 -0.29 -18.06
CA ASP A 68 -2.32 -1.64 -18.57
C ASP A 68 -1.18 -2.63 -18.27
N PRO A 69 0.11 -2.27 -18.50
CA PRO A 69 1.23 -3.06 -18.03
C PRO A 69 1.19 -3.52 -16.57
N ILE A 70 0.78 -2.63 -15.66
CA ILE A 70 0.75 -2.93 -14.23
C ILE A 70 -0.43 -3.85 -13.90
N PHE A 71 -1.57 -3.71 -14.58
CA PHE A 71 -2.68 -4.66 -14.46
C PHE A 71 -2.30 -6.05 -14.96
N GLU A 72 -1.57 -6.14 -16.07
CA GLU A 72 -1.04 -7.42 -16.58
C GLU A 72 -0.07 -8.06 -15.59
N LEU A 73 0.82 -7.27 -15.00
CA LEU A 73 1.73 -7.71 -13.93
C LEU A 73 0.97 -8.21 -12.71
N ALA A 74 -0.08 -7.50 -12.28
CA ALA A 74 -0.89 -7.86 -11.12
C ALA A 74 -1.67 -9.17 -11.34
N SER A 75 -2.05 -9.46 -12.57
CA SER A 75 -2.78 -10.68 -12.95
C SER A 75 -1.88 -11.91 -13.07
N SER A 76 -0.55 -11.73 -13.06
CA SER A 76 0.42 -12.82 -13.16
C SER A 76 0.79 -13.35 -11.78
N LYS A 77 0.58 -14.65 -11.53
CA LYS A 77 0.94 -15.32 -10.26
C LYS A 77 2.40 -15.08 -9.84
N THR A 78 3.32 -14.96 -10.81
CA THR A 78 4.74 -14.75 -10.54
C THR A 78 5.07 -13.32 -10.14
N ASN A 79 4.29 -12.34 -10.62
CA ASN A 79 4.59 -10.92 -10.47
C ASN A 79 3.61 -10.18 -9.55
N GLU A 80 2.50 -10.81 -9.18
CA GLU A 80 1.49 -10.27 -8.26
C GLU A 80 2.14 -9.74 -6.98
N ASN A 81 3.02 -10.55 -6.35
CA ASN A 81 3.71 -10.16 -5.14
C ASN A 81 4.55 -8.87 -5.33
N PHE A 82 5.27 -8.73 -6.44
CA PHE A 82 6.02 -7.49 -6.72
C PHE A 82 5.09 -6.27 -6.81
N VAL A 83 3.95 -6.43 -7.48
CA VAL A 83 2.99 -5.33 -7.64
C VAL A 83 2.43 -4.90 -6.29
N PHE A 84 1.93 -5.84 -5.49
CA PHE A 84 1.21 -5.50 -4.26
C PHE A 84 2.11 -5.26 -3.05
N SER A 85 3.29 -5.89 -2.97
CA SER A 85 4.23 -5.65 -1.86
C SER A 85 5.07 -4.39 -2.04
N ARG A 86 5.37 -4.00 -3.29
CA ARG A 86 6.40 -3.00 -3.56
C ARG A 86 5.96 -1.87 -4.48
N LEU A 87 5.33 -2.20 -5.61
CA LEU A 87 4.97 -1.19 -6.60
C LEU A 87 3.79 -0.32 -6.14
N LEU A 88 2.69 -0.96 -5.73
CA LEU A 88 1.46 -0.29 -5.35
C LEU A 88 1.65 0.61 -4.12
N PRO A 89 2.32 0.18 -3.02
CA PRO A 89 2.65 1.07 -1.91
C PRO A 89 3.39 2.34 -2.36
N ALA A 90 4.37 2.21 -3.26
CA ALA A 90 5.10 3.36 -3.78
C ALA A 90 4.24 4.30 -4.63
N ILE A 91 3.28 3.76 -5.40
CA ILE A 91 2.34 4.56 -6.22
C ILE A 91 1.37 5.34 -5.33
N VAL A 92 0.77 4.70 -4.32
CA VAL A 92 -0.31 5.32 -3.52
C VAL A 92 0.18 6.39 -2.54
N LEU A 93 1.48 6.38 -2.23
CA LEU A 93 2.12 7.42 -1.43
C LEU A 93 2.43 8.69 -2.23
N ILE A 94 2.30 8.66 -3.57
CA ILE A 94 2.37 9.86 -4.40
C ILE A 94 1.02 10.59 -4.33
N PRO A 95 0.97 11.88 -3.94
CA PRO A 95 -0.26 12.64 -3.90
C PRO A 95 -0.97 12.70 -5.26
N GLY A 96 -2.29 12.48 -5.26
CA GLY A 96 -3.14 12.71 -6.43
C GLY A 96 -4.29 11.71 -6.61
N ASN A 97 -5.46 12.25 -6.96
CA ASN A 97 -6.70 11.47 -7.12
C ASN A 97 -6.59 10.34 -8.15
N ARG A 98 -5.86 10.57 -9.25
CA ARG A 98 -5.66 9.54 -10.29
C ARG A 98 -4.93 8.31 -9.78
N GLN A 99 -3.99 8.47 -8.84
CA GLN A 99 -3.27 7.35 -8.23
C GLN A 99 -4.18 6.56 -7.30
N SER A 100 -5.01 7.27 -6.53
CA SER A 100 -6.03 6.66 -5.68
C SER A 100 -7.00 5.83 -6.52
N GLU A 101 -7.57 6.41 -7.58
CA GLU A 101 -8.50 5.69 -8.47
C GLU A 101 -7.85 4.47 -9.14
N PHE A 102 -6.61 4.60 -9.62
CA PHE A 102 -5.84 3.51 -10.19
C PHE A 102 -5.64 2.39 -9.17
N ALA A 103 -5.20 2.73 -7.96
CA ALA A 103 -4.96 1.78 -6.88
C ALA A 103 -6.23 1.05 -6.45
N GLN A 104 -7.35 1.76 -6.33
CA GLN A 104 -8.63 1.16 -5.99
C GLN A 104 -9.05 0.12 -7.05
N LYS A 105 -8.89 0.43 -8.35
CA LYS A 105 -9.16 -0.53 -9.44
C LYS A 105 -8.22 -1.73 -9.38
N LEU A 106 -6.94 -1.52 -9.10
CA LEU A 106 -5.96 -2.60 -9.00
C LEU A 106 -6.25 -3.52 -7.79
N LEU A 107 -6.69 -2.95 -6.68
CA LEU A 107 -7.05 -3.71 -5.48
C LEU A 107 -8.33 -4.53 -5.67
N GLN A 108 -9.26 -4.12 -6.54
CA GLN A 108 -10.45 -4.92 -6.84
C GLN A 108 -10.12 -6.32 -7.38
N VAL A 109 -9.02 -6.45 -8.13
CA VAL A 109 -8.56 -7.74 -8.68
C VAL A 109 -7.52 -8.46 -7.79
N ALA A 110 -7.11 -7.84 -6.69
CA ALA A 110 -6.10 -8.39 -5.78
C ALA A 110 -6.66 -9.51 -4.90
N SER A 111 -5.87 -10.58 -4.71
CA SER A 111 -6.13 -11.61 -3.71
C SER A 111 -6.12 -11.02 -2.27
N PRO A 112 -6.76 -11.68 -1.29
CA PRO A 112 -6.66 -11.30 0.13
C PRO A 112 -5.22 -11.10 0.59
N SER A 113 -4.33 -12.01 0.22
CA SER A 113 -2.89 -12.00 0.50
C SER A 113 -2.20 -10.76 -0.02
N SER A 114 -2.48 -10.41 -1.26
CA SER A 114 -1.96 -9.20 -1.87
C SER A 114 -2.45 -7.94 -1.17
N ARG A 115 -3.72 -7.86 -0.76
CA ARG A 115 -4.24 -6.68 -0.04
C ARG A 115 -3.59 -6.52 1.33
N LEU A 116 -3.48 -7.59 2.12
CA LEU A 116 -2.81 -7.52 3.43
C LEU A 116 -1.33 -7.19 3.28
N CYS A 117 -0.65 -7.74 2.26
CA CYS A 117 0.73 -7.40 1.97
C CYS A 117 0.88 -5.91 1.61
N THR A 118 0.00 -5.36 0.75
CA THR A 118 -0.02 -3.92 0.45
C THR A 118 -0.23 -3.09 1.70
N LEU A 119 -1.22 -3.44 2.54
CA LEU A 119 -1.51 -2.73 3.78
C LEU A 119 -0.30 -2.72 4.73
N SER A 120 0.29 -3.90 4.96
CA SER A 120 1.49 -4.04 5.80
C SER A 120 2.61 -3.14 5.29
N ASN A 121 2.90 -3.16 3.99
CA ASN A 121 3.98 -2.36 3.43
C ASN A 121 3.69 -0.85 3.53
N ILE A 122 2.46 -0.39 3.33
CA ILE A 122 2.09 1.01 3.54
C ILE A 122 2.30 1.43 5.00
N CYS A 123 1.84 0.60 5.95
CA CYS A 123 1.96 0.87 7.38
C CYS A 123 3.40 0.80 7.90
N SER A 124 4.27 0.00 7.28
CA SER A 124 5.69 -0.07 7.64
C SER A 124 6.55 1.05 7.06
N THR A 125 5.99 1.92 6.19
CA THR A 125 6.75 3.05 5.64
C THR A 125 6.71 4.26 6.57
N ASN A 126 7.85 4.97 6.69
CA ASN A 126 7.91 6.29 7.35
C ASN A 126 7.42 7.43 6.44
N HIS A 127 6.66 7.11 5.39
CA HIS A 127 6.19 8.11 4.44
C HIS A 127 4.89 8.74 4.96
N ARG A 128 4.73 10.04 4.72
CA ARG A 128 3.50 10.74 5.05
C ARG A 128 2.38 10.28 4.12
N TRP A 129 1.22 10.01 4.69
CA TRP A 129 0.04 9.62 3.95
C TRP A 129 -0.63 10.85 3.31
N PRO A 130 -0.68 10.93 1.96
CA PRO A 130 -1.47 11.97 1.29
C PRO A 130 -2.96 11.73 1.55
N GLN A 131 -3.79 12.77 1.55
CA GLN A 131 -5.23 12.61 1.84
C GLN A 131 -5.92 11.65 0.86
N GLU A 132 -5.43 11.61 -0.38
CA GLU A 132 -5.93 10.77 -1.46
C GLU A 132 -5.72 9.27 -1.21
N ILE A 133 -4.86 8.87 -0.26
CA ILE A 133 -4.69 7.45 0.11
C ILE A 133 -5.81 6.93 1.00
N TYR A 134 -6.57 7.79 1.68
CA TYR A 134 -7.56 7.34 2.67
C TYR A 134 -8.67 6.45 2.09
N PRO A 135 -9.20 6.68 0.88
CA PRO A 135 -10.11 5.73 0.22
C PRO A 135 -9.45 4.37 -0.04
N VAL A 136 -8.17 4.35 -0.42
CA VAL A 136 -7.39 3.12 -0.65
C VAL A 136 -7.19 2.37 0.67
N LEU A 137 -6.76 3.07 1.74
CA LEU A 137 -6.63 2.48 3.06
C LEU A 137 -7.96 1.95 3.58
N ARG A 138 -9.08 2.65 3.32
CA ARG A 138 -10.41 2.16 3.70
C ARG A 138 -10.76 0.84 3.01
N LEU A 139 -10.40 0.66 1.74
CA LEU A 139 -10.58 -0.63 1.05
C LEU A 139 -9.70 -1.73 1.64
N LEU A 140 -8.45 -1.41 1.96
CA LEU A 140 -7.48 -2.36 2.53
C LEU A 140 -7.83 -2.78 3.97
N LEU A 141 -8.36 -1.84 4.75
CA LEU A 141 -8.80 -2.05 6.14
C LEU A 141 -10.19 -2.67 6.22
N ASN A 142 -10.90 -2.85 5.11
CA ASN A 142 -12.18 -3.53 5.12
C ASN A 142 -11.93 -5.04 5.34
N PRO A 143 -12.53 -5.69 6.35
CA PRO A 143 -12.40 -7.12 6.51
C PRO A 143 -12.85 -7.84 5.24
N MET A 144 -11.90 -8.49 4.57
CA MET A 144 -12.15 -9.36 3.42
C MET A 144 -13.09 -10.48 3.88
N GLY A 145 -14.25 -10.60 3.23
CA GLY A 145 -15.38 -11.37 3.72
C GLY A 145 -15.03 -12.75 4.30
N SER A 146 -15.59 -13.02 5.47
CA SER A 146 -15.64 -14.31 6.17
C SER A 146 -16.47 -15.37 5.42
N ALA A 147 -16.38 -15.44 4.08
CA ALA A 147 -17.24 -16.27 3.27
C ALA A 147 -16.57 -17.56 2.74
N HIS A 148 -15.25 -17.70 2.84
CA HIS A 148 -14.53 -18.93 2.50
C HIS A 148 -13.49 -19.26 3.59
N GLU A 149 -13.97 -19.50 4.81
CA GLU A 149 -13.30 -20.43 5.72
C GLU A 149 -13.58 -21.84 5.18
N GLU A 150 -12.63 -22.45 4.46
CA GLU A 150 -12.52 -23.93 4.27
C GLU A 150 -11.41 -24.38 3.29
N ASN A 151 -10.49 -23.52 2.86
CA ASN A 151 -9.26 -23.98 2.20
C ASN A 151 -8.07 -23.79 3.15
N GLU A 152 -7.61 -24.88 3.76
CA GLU A 152 -6.50 -24.95 4.73
C GLU A 152 -5.13 -24.48 4.19
N GLU A 153 -5.02 -24.17 2.89
CA GLU A 153 -3.74 -23.80 2.24
C GLU A 153 -3.37 -22.31 2.35
N ASP A 154 -4.29 -21.42 2.77
CA ASP A 154 -4.07 -19.96 2.80
C ASP A 154 -3.91 -19.37 4.23
N GLN A 155 -3.54 -20.20 5.22
CA GLN A 155 -3.28 -19.75 6.60
C GLN A 155 -2.14 -18.70 6.72
N SER A 156 -1.32 -18.53 5.67
CA SER A 156 -0.31 -17.46 5.60
C SER A 156 -0.91 -16.06 5.46
N CYS A 157 -2.20 -15.93 5.13
CA CYS A 157 -2.88 -14.66 4.90
C CYS A 157 -3.98 -14.40 5.92
N ALA A 158 -3.59 -14.31 7.19
CA ALA A 158 -4.48 -13.91 8.25
C ALA A 158 -4.17 -12.49 8.74
N TRP A 159 -5.19 -11.81 9.25
CA TRP A 159 -4.98 -10.65 10.11
C TRP A 159 -4.25 -11.10 11.38
N THR A 160 -2.97 -10.74 11.51
CA THR A 160 -2.16 -11.10 12.69
C THR A 160 -2.11 -9.97 13.71
N SER A 161 -1.73 -10.31 14.94
CA SER A 161 -1.47 -9.33 15.99
C SER A 161 -0.42 -8.29 15.57
N GLU A 162 0.63 -8.72 14.87
CA GLU A 162 1.69 -7.85 14.37
C GLU A 162 1.17 -6.85 13.35
N LEU A 163 0.26 -7.26 12.46
CA LEU A 163 -0.36 -6.35 11.50
C LEU A 163 -1.23 -5.31 12.21
N TYR A 164 -2.02 -5.70 13.22
CA TYR A 164 -2.79 -4.75 14.02
C TYR A 164 -1.91 -3.72 14.72
N ILE A 165 -0.80 -4.17 15.32
CA ILE A 165 0.18 -3.30 15.95
C ILE A 165 0.75 -2.33 14.92
N ALA A 166 1.19 -2.83 13.76
CA ALA A 166 1.75 -2.00 12.69
C ALA A 166 0.76 -0.94 12.18
N ILE A 167 -0.54 -1.25 12.08
CA ILE A 167 -1.57 -0.29 11.67
C ILE A 167 -1.74 0.82 12.72
N VAL A 168 -1.81 0.46 14.01
CA VAL A 168 -1.95 1.44 15.11
C VAL A 168 -0.71 2.32 15.24
N ASP A 169 0.47 1.73 15.10
CA ASP A 169 1.74 2.46 15.10
C ASP A 169 1.81 3.40 13.89
N ALA A 170 1.35 2.97 12.72
CA ALA A 170 1.28 3.83 11.55
C ALA A 170 0.35 5.03 11.79
N PHE A 171 -0.86 4.84 12.35
CA PHE A 171 -1.73 5.97 12.71
C PHE A 171 -1.05 6.94 13.69
N SER A 172 -0.37 6.41 14.71
CA SER A 172 0.39 7.20 15.69
C SER A 172 1.50 8.00 15.02
N HIS A 173 2.27 7.35 14.14
CA HIS A 173 3.36 7.97 13.40
C HIS A 173 2.87 9.10 12.49
N GLN A 174 1.75 8.91 11.78
CA GLN A 174 1.18 9.96 10.93
C GLN A 174 0.80 11.22 11.73
N VAL A 175 0.24 11.07 12.94
CA VAL A 175 -0.09 12.21 13.81
C VAL A 175 1.17 12.91 14.33
N GLN A 176 2.21 12.15 14.67
CA GLN A 176 3.49 12.71 15.10
C GLN A 176 4.16 13.53 13.98
N GLU A 177 4.16 13.01 12.75
CA GLU A 177 4.73 13.68 11.58
C GLU A 177 3.89 14.86 11.07
N ASN A 178 2.58 14.81 11.28
CA ASN A 178 1.66 15.86 10.87
C ASN A 178 0.60 16.14 11.95
N PRO A 179 0.92 17.01 12.93
CA PRO A 179 0.00 17.34 14.01
C PRO A 179 -1.34 17.93 13.55
N ALA A 180 -1.43 18.47 12.33
CA ALA A 180 -2.71 18.94 11.77
C ALA A 180 -3.74 17.81 11.59
N LEU A 181 -3.30 16.54 11.57
CA LEU A 181 -4.21 15.39 11.55
C LEU A 181 -5.05 15.26 12.83
N THR A 182 -4.62 15.87 13.94
CA THR A 182 -5.41 15.92 15.19
C THR A 182 -6.74 16.66 15.06
N SER A 183 -6.93 17.49 14.02
CA SER A 183 -8.21 18.14 13.72
C SER A 183 -8.84 17.63 12.42
N SER A 184 -8.18 16.70 11.71
CA SER A 184 -8.65 16.17 10.42
C SER A 184 -9.80 15.19 10.59
N THR A 185 -10.95 15.56 10.01
CA THR A 185 -12.15 14.71 10.01
C THR A 185 -11.96 13.45 9.17
N GLN A 186 -11.24 13.54 8.05
CA GLN A 186 -11.00 12.36 7.19
C GLN A 186 -10.10 11.34 7.88
N PHE A 187 -9.05 11.81 8.56
CA PHE A 187 -8.15 10.96 9.33
C PHE A 187 -8.89 10.25 10.47
N ALA A 188 -9.65 11.00 11.28
CA ALA A 188 -10.44 10.43 12.37
C ALA A 188 -11.52 9.46 11.88
N ASN A 189 -12.15 9.72 10.73
CA ASN A 189 -13.10 8.77 10.13
C ASN A 189 -12.43 7.46 9.73
N LEU A 190 -11.21 7.50 9.18
CA LEU A 190 -10.46 6.29 8.82
C LEU A 190 -10.09 5.47 10.07
N LEU A 191 -9.61 6.15 11.13
CA LEU A 191 -9.31 5.51 12.42
C LEU A 191 -10.58 4.90 13.05
N LEU A 192 -11.69 5.64 13.08
CA LEU A 192 -12.98 5.13 13.56
C LEU A 192 -13.46 3.93 12.76
N PHE A 193 -13.29 3.93 11.44
CA PHE A 193 -13.62 2.80 10.59
C PHE A 193 -12.82 1.56 11.01
N PHE A 194 -11.50 1.66 11.07
CA PHE A 194 -10.63 0.57 11.51
C PHE A 194 -11.02 0.02 12.89
N LEU A 195 -11.23 0.91 13.87
CA LEU A 195 -11.59 0.50 15.23
C LEU A 195 -12.96 -0.19 15.29
N ARG A 196 -13.94 0.24 14.50
CA ARG A 196 -15.27 -0.39 14.45
C ARG A 196 -15.21 -1.79 13.89
N GLU A 197 -14.48 -1.98 12.80
CA GLU A 197 -14.36 -3.28 12.11
C GLU A 197 -13.50 -4.28 12.90
N HIS A 198 -12.48 -3.81 13.63
CA HIS A 198 -11.45 -4.69 14.20
C HIS A 198 -11.36 -4.71 15.73
N ARG A 199 -12.18 -3.95 16.47
CA ARG A 199 -12.08 -3.81 17.94
C ARG A 199 -11.91 -5.11 18.72
N SER A 200 -12.60 -6.19 18.35
CA SER A 200 -12.56 -7.47 19.07
C SER A 200 -11.29 -8.27 18.83
N LYS A 201 -10.48 -7.88 17.84
CA LYS A 201 -9.24 -8.57 17.43
C LYS A 201 -7.99 -7.76 17.77
N LEU A 202 -8.13 -6.55 18.33
CA LEU A 202 -7.00 -5.68 18.66
C LEU A 202 -6.20 -6.23 19.84
N PRO A 203 -4.87 -6.40 19.71
CA PRO A 203 -4.02 -6.81 20.81
C PRO A 203 -4.04 -5.79 21.96
N PRO A 204 -4.03 -6.23 23.24
CA PRO A 204 -4.04 -5.31 24.39
C PRO A 204 -2.89 -4.30 24.42
N CYS A 205 -1.73 -4.65 23.84
CA CYS A 205 -0.57 -3.77 23.76
C CYS A 205 -0.81 -2.50 22.91
N THR A 206 -1.84 -2.48 22.06
CA THR A 206 -2.19 -1.29 21.24
C THR A 206 -2.97 -0.21 22.01
N ARG A 207 -3.54 -0.56 23.17
CA ARG A 207 -4.43 0.33 23.97
C ARG A 207 -3.78 1.66 24.37
N PRO A 208 -2.50 1.73 24.79
CA PRO A 208 -1.85 3.00 25.12
C PRO A 208 -1.80 3.96 23.92
N SER A 209 -1.36 3.47 22.76
CA SER A 209 -1.28 4.26 21.52
C SER A 209 -2.65 4.75 21.06
N LEU A 210 -3.67 3.89 21.14
CA LEU A 210 -5.06 4.27 20.82
C LEU A 210 -5.61 5.34 21.77
N SER A 211 -5.32 5.20 23.07
CA SER A 211 -5.72 6.18 24.08
C SER A 211 -5.07 7.54 23.81
N GLN A 212 -3.78 7.54 23.47
CA GLN A 212 -3.04 8.75 23.10
C GLN A 212 -3.63 9.40 21.84
N LEU A 213 -3.85 8.63 20.77
CA LEU A 213 -4.47 9.12 19.53
C LEU A 213 -5.83 9.78 19.78
N ALA A 214 -6.68 9.15 20.60
CA ALA A 214 -8.00 9.69 20.93
C ALA A 214 -7.91 10.98 21.76
N GLN A 215 -7.02 11.02 22.76
CA GLN A 215 -6.84 12.19 23.62
C GLN A 215 -6.27 13.39 22.87
N GLN A 216 -5.36 13.15 21.92
CA GLN A 216 -4.75 14.18 21.09
C GLN A 216 -5.70 14.72 20.02
N HIS A 217 -6.73 13.98 19.63
CA HIS A 217 -7.68 14.46 18.62
C HIS A 217 -8.55 15.60 19.18
N THR A 218 -8.58 16.72 18.48
CA THR A 218 -9.28 17.95 18.88
C THR A 218 -10.44 18.31 17.95
N GLY A 219 -10.62 17.58 16.84
CA GLY A 219 -11.65 17.83 15.84
C GLY A 219 -13.06 17.38 16.23
N PHE A 220 -14.00 17.55 15.28
CA PHE A 220 -15.43 17.23 15.44
C PHE A 220 -15.69 15.79 15.91
N LEU A 221 -14.85 14.83 15.49
CA LEU A 221 -15.00 13.41 15.80
C LEU A 221 -14.34 12.98 17.13
N ARG A 222 -13.86 13.93 17.94
CA ARG A 222 -13.20 13.65 19.23
C ARG A 222 -14.05 12.78 20.13
N LYS A 223 -15.29 13.19 20.42
CA LYS A 223 -16.15 12.45 21.35
C LYS A 223 -16.42 11.01 20.88
N PRO A 224 -16.89 10.76 19.64
CA PRO A 224 -17.03 9.41 19.12
C PRO A 224 -15.75 8.56 19.19
N LEU A 225 -14.59 9.17 18.95
CA LEU A 225 -13.30 8.48 19.01
C LEU A 225 -12.92 8.11 20.45
N CYS A 226 -13.04 9.04 21.40
CA CYS A 226 -12.77 8.78 22.81
C CYS A 226 -13.71 7.70 23.37
N ASP A 227 -15.00 7.76 23.06
CA ASP A 227 -15.99 6.79 23.55
C ASP A 227 -15.69 5.37 23.03
N LEU A 228 -15.31 5.24 21.76
CA LEU A 228 -14.97 3.94 21.17
C LEU A 228 -13.65 3.38 21.74
N VAL A 229 -12.62 4.22 21.89
CA VAL A 229 -11.35 3.78 22.48
C VAL A 229 -11.53 3.38 23.94
N ALA A 230 -12.33 4.12 24.72
CA ALA A 230 -12.66 3.76 26.09
C ALA A 230 -13.32 2.37 26.15
N ALA A 231 -14.28 2.08 25.26
CA ALA A 231 -14.91 0.77 25.18
C ALA A 231 -13.91 -0.35 24.88
N ILE A 232 -12.98 -0.15 23.94
CA ILE A 232 -11.91 -1.12 23.60
C ILE A 232 -10.96 -1.35 24.79
N CYS A 233 -10.61 -0.29 25.52
CA CYS A 233 -9.71 -0.40 26.65
C CYS A 233 -10.35 -1.10 27.86
N SER A 234 -11.69 -1.07 27.96
CA SER A 234 -12.47 -1.70 29.04
C SER A 234 -12.86 -3.16 28.80
N SER A 235 -12.80 -3.65 27.55
CA SER A 235 -12.99 -5.06 27.19
C SER A 235 -11.74 -5.91 27.46
#